data_AF-M7T8U9-F1
#
_entry.id   AF-M7T8U9-F1
#
_cell.length_a   1.000
_cell.length_b   1.000
_cell.length_c   1.000
_cell.angle_alpha   90.00
_cell.angle_beta   90.00
_cell.angle_gamma   90.00
#
_symmetry.space_group_name_H-M   'P 1'
#
loop_
_entity.id
_entity.type
_entity.pdbx_description
1 polymer ?
#
loop_
_entity_poly.entity_id
_entity_poly.type
_entity_poly.pdbx_seq_one_letter_code
_entity_poly.pdbx_strand_id
1 'polypeptide(L)'
;MVNDRVLGWGILVGSIAGIIVYFWLLFMSPWALLTLQVSALAAVGVILLIMAWIGYTLATTPPPMPLEDFDFESGLDKDESEKEEEDS
;
A
#
# COMPACT_ATOMS: atom_id res chain seq x y z
N MET A 1 22.55 -16.02 -8.10
CA MET A 1 22.11 -15.57 -6.77
C MET A 1 22.38 -14.08 -6.73
N VAL A 2 21.34 -13.24 -6.89
CA VAL A 2 21.53 -11.79 -6.75
C VAL A 2 21.87 -11.56 -5.28
N ASN A 3 22.97 -10.87 -5.01
CA ASN A 3 23.37 -10.59 -3.63
C ASN A 3 22.29 -9.70 -3.01
N ASP A 4 21.52 -10.22 -2.05
CA ASP A 4 20.51 -9.46 -1.31
C ASP A 4 21.09 -8.18 -0.69
N ARG A 5 22.40 -8.21 -0.41
CA ARG A 5 23.18 -7.05 0.05
C ARG A 5 23.26 -5.92 -0.98
N VAL A 6 23.35 -6.22 -2.27
CA VAL A 6 23.36 -5.22 -3.36
C VAL A 6 21.97 -4.63 -3.55
N LEU A 7 20.92 -5.46 -3.46
CA LEU A 7 19.54 -4.97 -3.52
C LEU A 7 19.24 -4.04 -2.34
N GLY A 8 19.63 -4.44 -1.12
CA GLY A 8 19.51 -3.61 0.08
C GLY A 8 20.26 -2.29 -0.02
N TRP A 9 21.51 -2.31 -0.51
CA TRP A 9 22.27 -1.08 -0.73
C TRP A 9 21.66 -0.20 -1.82
N GLY A 10 21.12 -0.79 -2.89
CA GLY A 10 20.44 -0.06 -3.95
C GLY A 10 19.22 0.70 -3.44
N ILE A 11 18.39 0.04 -2.62
CA ILE A 11 17.21 0.67 -2.01
C ILE A 11 17.63 1.75 -1.01
N LEU A 12 18.66 1.50 -0.19
CA LEU A 12 19.15 2.45 0.81
C LEU A 12 19.69 3.72 0.14
N VAL A 13 20.58 3.58 -0.85
CA VAL A 13 21.14 4.72 -1.59
C VAL A 13 20.05 5.45 -2.37
N GLY A 14 19.13 4.71 -3.01
CA GLY A 14 17.98 5.30 -3.72
C GLY A 14 17.07 6.12 -2.80
N SER A 15 16.79 5.61 -1.60
CA SER A 15 15.98 6.30 -0.60
C SER A 15 16.67 7.58 -0.10
N ILE A 16 17.96 7.49 0.28
CA ILE A 16 18.73 8.65 0.74
C ILE A 16 18.82 9.71 -0.37
N ALA A 17 19.12 9.30 -1.59
CA ALA A 17 19.18 10.22 -2.73
C ALA A 17 17.83 10.89 -2.98
N GLY A 18 16.73 10.14 -2.92
CA GLY A 18 15.37 10.68 -3.05
C GLY A 18 15.04 11.73 -1.98
N ILE A 19 15.41 11.48 -0.72
CA ILE A 19 15.21 12.43 0.39
C ILE A 19 16.00 13.71 0.14
N ILE A 20 17.28 13.59 -0.23
CA ILE A 20 18.14 14.76 -0.48
C ILE A 20 17.60 15.60 -1.63
N VAL A 21 17.21 14.96 -2.74
CA VAL A 21 16.64 15.66 -3.90
C VAL A 21 15.32 16.35 -3.54
N TYR A 22 14.44 15.68 -2.81
CA TYR A 22 13.17 16.27 -2.36
C TYR A 22 13.40 17.48 -1.46
N PHE A 23 14.30 17.35 -0.47
CA PHE A 23 14.66 18.43 0.44
C PHE A 23 15.23 19.63 -0.32
N TRP A 24 16.11 19.39 -1.30
CA TRP A 24 16.69 20.44 -2.13
C TRP A 24 15.64 21.15 -3.01
N LEU A 25 14.72 20.41 -3.62
CA LEU A 25 13.58 20.98 -4.37
C LEU A 25 12.63 21.79 -3.49
N LEU A 26 12.55 21.48 -2.20
CA LEU A 26 11.61 22.14 -1.29
C LEU A 26 12.18 23.43 -0.69
N PHE A 27 13.49 23.46 -0.39
CA PHE A 27 14.12 24.61 0.28
C PHE A 27 14.88 25.55 -0.65
N MET A 28 15.50 25.04 -1.72
CA MET A 28 16.42 25.82 -2.55
C MET A 28 15.81 26.27 -3.89
N SER A 29 14.66 25.71 -4.27
CA SER A 29 14.08 25.88 -5.60
C SER A 29 12.86 26.82 -5.57
N PRO A 30 12.69 27.70 -6.59
CA PRO A 30 11.48 28.52 -6.75
C PRO A 30 10.21 27.68 -6.94
N TRP A 31 10.37 26.40 -7.28
CA TRP A 31 9.29 25.46 -7.57
C TRP A 31 8.76 24.74 -6.33
N ALA A 32 9.19 25.13 -5.12
CA ALA A 32 8.78 24.49 -3.87
C ALA A 32 7.26 24.32 -3.73
N LEU A 33 6.49 25.35 -4.11
CA LEU A 33 5.02 25.30 -4.12
C LEU A 33 4.49 24.25 -5.10
N LEU A 34 5.07 24.17 -6.30
CA LEU A 34 4.70 23.18 -7.31
C LEU A 34 5.03 21.75 -6.81
N THR A 35 6.20 21.56 -6.21
CA THR A 35 6.62 20.26 -5.64
C THR A 35 5.68 19.81 -4.52
N LEU A 36 5.31 20.72 -3.62
CA LEU A 36 4.32 20.44 -2.57
C LEU A 36 2.97 20.06 -3.17
N GLN A 37 2.46 20.84 -4.13
CA GLN A 37 1.18 20.57 -4.78
C GLN A 37 1.17 19.20 -5.48
N VAL A 38 2.24 18.84 -6.18
CA VAL A 38 2.38 17.53 -6.84
C VAL A 38 2.45 16.40 -5.81
N SER A 39 3.21 16.54 -4.73
CA SER A 39 3.28 15.51 -3.67
C SER A 39 1.95 15.33 -2.94
N ALA A 40 1.24 16.41 -2.67
CA ALA A 40 -0.09 16.38 -2.06
C ALA A 40 -1.11 15.73 -3.01
N LEU A 41 -1.08 16.08 -4.30
CA LEU A 41 -1.90 15.45 -5.33
C LEU A 41 -1.56 13.96 -5.47
N ALA A 42 -0.29 13.58 -5.42
CA ALA A 42 0.11 12.18 -5.47
C ALA A 42 -0.44 11.39 -4.26
N ALA A 43 -0.29 11.94 -3.04
CA ALA A 43 -0.81 11.32 -1.83
C ALA A 43 -2.34 11.14 -1.88
N VAL A 44 -3.08 12.20 -2.20
CA VAL A 44 -4.54 12.15 -2.36
C VAL A 44 -4.95 11.28 -3.54
N GLY A 45 -4.19 11.34 -4.64
CA GLY A 45 -4.43 10.59 -5.87
C GLY A 45 -4.32 9.09 -5.65
N VAL A 46 -3.35 8.61 -4.88
CA VAL A 46 -3.25 7.19 -4.51
C VAL A 46 -4.50 6.74 -3.73
N ILE A 47 -4.94 7.54 -2.75
CA ILE A 47 -6.14 7.23 -1.95
C ILE A 47 -7.38 7.20 -2.84
N LEU A 48 -7.56 8.22 -3.68
CA LEU A 48 -8.69 8.31 -4.60
C LEU A 48 -8.67 7.20 -5.65
N LEU A 49 -7.50 6.77 -6.11
CA LEU A 49 -7.35 5.67 -7.06
C LEU A 49 -7.79 4.35 -6.42
N ILE A 50 -7.37 4.08 -5.18
CA ILE A 50 -7.85 2.91 -4.42
C ILE A 50 -9.37 2.98 -4.23
N MET A 51 -9.90 4.13 -3.83
CA MET A 51 -11.34 4.30 -3.61
C MET A 51 -12.15 4.17 -4.91
N ALA A 52 -11.63 4.70 -6.01
CA ALA A 52 -12.21 4.55 -7.34
C ALA A 52 -12.14 3.09 -7.81
N TRP A 53 -11.07 2.37 -7.52
CA TRP A 53 -10.95 0.94 -7.83
C TRP A 53 -11.98 0.12 -7.06
N ILE A 54 -12.15 0.37 -5.76
CA ILE A 54 -13.19 -0.30 -4.94
C ILE A 54 -14.60 0.07 -5.44
N GLY A 55 -14.84 1.34 -5.76
CA GLY A 55 -16.10 1.76 -6.35
C GLY A 55 -16.37 1.09 -7.70
N TYR A 56 -15.32 0.91 -8.51
CA TYR A 56 -15.39 0.20 -9.79
C TYR A 56 -15.73 -1.29 -9.59
N THR A 57 -15.11 -1.97 -8.63
CA THR A 57 -15.45 -3.38 -8.36
C THR A 57 -16.88 -3.52 -7.86
N LEU A 58 -17.36 -2.66 -6.95
CA LEU A 58 -18.75 -2.68 -6.48
C LEU A 58 -19.78 -2.36 -7.58
N ALA A 59 -19.46 -1.45 -8.50
CA ALA A 59 -20.34 -1.12 -9.61
C ALA A 59 -20.39 -2.23 -10.67
N THR A 60 -19.34 -3.06 -10.74
CA THR A 60 -19.21 -4.13 -11.74
C THR A 60 -19.51 -5.52 -11.17
N THR A 61 -19.65 -5.65 -9.84
CA THR A 61 -20.18 -6.86 -9.21
C THR A 61 -21.69 -6.70 -8.96
N PRO A 62 -22.54 -7.55 -9.56
CA PRO A 62 -23.95 -7.60 -9.19
C PRO A 62 -24.07 -7.96 -7.71
N PRO A 63 -25.12 -7.47 -7.02
CA PRO A 63 -25.25 -7.50 -5.58
C PRO A 63 -24.93 -8.91 -5.05
N PRO A 64 -24.00 -9.03 -4.09
CA PRO A 64 -23.63 -10.32 -3.52
C PRO A 64 -24.90 -11.01 -3.04
N MET A 65 -25.03 -12.31 -3.36
CA MET A 65 -26.15 -13.14 -2.95
C MET A 65 -26.39 -12.97 -1.44
N PRO A 66 -27.67 -12.98 -0.99
CA PRO A 66 -28.04 -12.75 0.41
C PRO A 66 -27.17 -13.61 1.34
N LEU A 67 -26.62 -12.96 2.35
CA LEU A 67 -25.60 -13.46 3.28
C LEU A 67 -26.10 -14.56 4.24
N GLU A 68 -27.14 -15.31 3.89
CA GLU A 68 -27.70 -16.39 4.71
C GLU A 68 -26.83 -17.67 4.72
N ASP A 69 -25.92 -17.85 3.74
CA ASP A 69 -25.08 -19.05 3.62
C ASP A 69 -23.62 -18.87 4.07
N PHE A 70 -23.23 -17.70 4.58
CA PHE A 70 -21.90 -17.51 5.18
C PHE A 70 -21.96 -17.79 6.68
N ASP A 71 -21.84 -19.07 7.05
CA ASP A 71 -21.45 -19.48 8.40
C ASP A 71 -20.03 -18.93 8.70
N PHE A 72 -19.99 -17.70 9.21
CA PHE A 72 -18.79 -17.03 9.72
C PHE A 72 -18.12 -17.81 10.87
N GLU A 73 -18.82 -18.78 11.46
CA GLU A 73 -18.32 -19.69 12.50
C GLU A 73 -17.16 -20.57 11.98
N SER A 74 -17.19 -21.00 10.71
CA SER A 74 -16.22 -21.96 10.17
C SER A 74 -14.83 -21.39 9.82
N GLY A 75 -14.69 -20.06 9.79
CA GLY A 75 -13.44 -19.36 9.44
C GLY A 75 -12.57 -19.01 10.65
N LEU A 76 -13.15 -18.95 11.86
CA LEU A 76 -12.44 -18.65 13.10
C LEU A 76 -11.79 -19.89 13.71
N ASP A 77 -12.44 -21.06 13.62
CA ASP A 77 -11.93 -22.32 14.19
C ASP A 77 -10.66 -22.84 13.48
N LYS A 78 -10.49 -22.53 12.19
CA LYS A 78 -9.29 -22.97 11.43
C LYS A 78 -8.04 -22.18 11.79
N ASP A 79 -8.17 -20.91 12.16
CA ASP A 79 -7.02 -20.04 12.48
C ASP A 79 -6.48 -20.31 13.90
N GLU A 80 -7.31 -20.86 14.81
CA GLU A 80 -6.86 -21.29 16.14
C GLU A 80 -6.19 -22.68 16.12
N SER A 81 -6.71 -23.64 15.34
CA SER A 81 -6.13 -24.99 15.25
C SER A 81 -4.73 -25.01 14.61
N GLU A 82 -4.43 -24.07 13.71
CA GLU A 82 -3.13 -24.01 13.02
C GLU A 82 -2.05 -23.30 13.86
N LYS A 83 -2.45 -22.50 14.87
CA LYS A 83 -1.52 -21.87 15.84
C LYS A 83 -1.13 -22.78 16.99
N GLU A 84 -1.97 -23.75 17.35
CA GLU A 84 -1.68 -24.70 18.45
C GLU A 84 -0.75 -25.85 18.03
N GLU A 85 -0.74 -26.22 16.74
CA GLU A 85 0.17 -27.26 16.20
C GLU A 85 1.60 -26.75 15.92
N GLU A 86 1.82 -25.44 15.79
CA GLU A 86 3.15 -24.86 15.51
C GLU A 86 3.98 -24.60 16.78
N ASP A 87 3.39 -24.73 17.98
CA ASP A 87 4.04 -24.48 19.29
C ASP A 87 4.17 -25.74 20.18
N SER A 88 4.05 -26.96 19.62
CA SER A 88 4.27 -28.25 20.33
C SER A 88 5.37 -29.12 19.71
#